data_AF-A0A2E3FA40-F1
#
_entry.id   AF-A0A2E3FA40-F1
#
_cell.length_a   1.000
_cell.length_b   1.000
_cell.length_c   1.000
_cell.angle_alpha   90.00
_cell.angle_beta   90.00
_cell.angle_gamma   90.00
#
_symmetry.space_group_name_H-M   'P 1'
#
loop_
_entity.id
_entity.type
_entity.pdbx_description
1 polymer ?
#
loop_
_entity_poly.entity_id
_entity_poly.type
_entity_poly.pdbx_seq_one_letter_code
_entity_poly.pdbx_strand_id
1 'polypeptide(L)'
;MLIGPLPVLSQLAGLNEKAAYLWRRKSAWREAGDMPPRVNRRLLAHAAANRIPLTPGHLIWGAPREEIEALVAERDVGQQVAAE
;
A
#
# COMPACT_ATOMS: atom_id res chain seq x y z
N MET A 1 -4.51 -5.00 -4.20
CA MET A 1 -3.83 -4.05 -3.30
C MET A 1 -2.35 -4.15 -3.59
N LEU A 2 -1.69 -3.05 -3.97
CA LEU A 2 -0.40 -3.04 -4.68
C LEU A 2 0.77 -3.68 -3.92
N ILE A 3 0.75 -3.59 -2.58
CA ILE A 3 1.82 -4.11 -1.70
C ILE A 3 1.51 -5.54 -1.21
N GLY A 4 0.29 -5.80 -0.74
CA GLY A 4 -0.08 -7.10 -0.18
C GLY A 4 -1.41 -7.08 0.61
N PRO A 5 -1.78 -8.20 1.23
CA PRO A 5 -2.99 -8.31 2.05
C PRO A 5 -2.84 -7.54 3.39
N LEU A 6 -3.96 -7.26 4.06
CA LEU A 6 -4.00 -6.45 5.30
C LEU A 6 -3.03 -6.93 6.41
N PRO A 7 -2.91 -8.24 6.71
CA PRO A 7 -1.91 -8.75 7.65
C PRO A 7 -0.48 -8.31 7.34
N VAL A 8 -0.10 -8.39 6.05
CA VAL A 8 1.24 -8.02 5.58
C VAL A 8 1.47 -6.52 5.74
N LEU A 9 0.47 -5.70 5.43
CA LEU A 9 0.57 -4.26 5.61
C LEU A 9 0.74 -3.86 7.07
N SER A 10 0.01 -4.51 7.99
CA SER A 10 0.19 -4.30 9.42
C SER A 10 1.63 -4.57 9.83
N GLN A 11 2.21 -5.68 9.39
CA GLN A 11 3.58 -6.07 9.73
C GLN A 11 4.61 -5.12 9.11
N LEU A 12 4.46 -4.73 7.84
CA LEU A 12 5.30 -3.72 7.18
C LEU A 12 5.23 -2.36 7.87
N ALA A 13 4.07 -2.02 8.41
CA ALA A 13 3.87 -0.83 9.22
C ALA A 13 4.42 -0.97 10.66
N GLY A 14 4.94 -2.14 11.04
CA GLY A 14 5.42 -2.49 12.37
C GLY A 14 4.34 -2.46 13.45
N LEU A 15 3.15 -2.94 13.09
CA LEU A 15 1.98 -3.05 13.96
C LEU A 15 1.57 -4.52 14.11
N ASN A 16 0.69 -4.80 15.07
CA ASN A 16 0.03 -6.10 15.17
C ASN A 16 -0.71 -6.40 13.85
N GLU A 17 -0.62 -7.64 13.39
CA GLU A 17 -1.28 -8.19 12.20
C GLU A 17 -2.74 -7.71 12.00
N LYS A 18 -3.50 -7.56 13.08
CA LYS A 18 -4.91 -7.15 13.02
C LYS A 18 -5.14 -5.64 12.86
N ALA A 19 -4.10 -4.80 13.00
CA ALA A 19 -4.24 -3.35 13.00
C ALA A 19 -4.85 -2.82 11.70
N ALA A 20 -4.49 -3.40 10.56
CA ALA A 20 -4.97 -2.99 9.24
C ALA A 20 -6.47 -3.20 9.02
N TYR A 21 -7.10 -4.15 9.73
CA TYR A 21 -8.55 -4.36 9.63
C TYR A 21 -9.34 -3.15 10.12
N LEU A 22 -8.78 -2.38 11.07
CA LEU A 22 -9.39 -1.16 11.58
C LEU A 22 -9.34 -0.01 10.57
N TRP A 23 -8.50 -0.06 9.53
CA TRP A 23 -8.45 0.97 8.50
C TRP A 23 -9.62 0.87 7.53
N ARG A 24 -10.23 -0.31 7.41
CA ARG A 24 -11.42 -0.50 6.55
C ARG A 24 -12.68 0.18 7.08
N ARG A 25 -12.70 0.53 8.36
CA ARG A 25 -13.86 1.10 9.04
C ARG A 25 -13.56 2.55 9.39
N LYS A 26 -14.60 3.38 9.28
CA LYS A 26 -14.58 4.75 9.81
C LYS A 26 -14.31 4.71 11.32
N SER A 27 -13.62 5.72 11.82
CA SER A 27 -13.44 5.94 13.26
C SER A 27 -13.77 7.39 13.62
N ALA A 28 -13.67 7.74 14.90
CA ALA A 28 -13.82 9.12 15.36
C ALA A 28 -12.80 10.10 14.75
N TRP A 29 -11.66 9.60 14.25
CA TRP A 29 -10.52 10.43 13.85
C TRP A 29 -10.12 10.29 12.37
N ARG A 30 -10.76 9.39 11.61
CA ARG A 30 -10.40 9.10 10.20
C ARG A 30 -11.56 8.46 9.45
N GLU A 31 -11.62 8.68 8.14
CA GLU A 31 -12.62 8.04 7.28
C GLU A 31 -12.27 6.57 7.01
N ALA A 32 -13.25 5.82 6.50
CA ALA A 32 -13.00 4.44 6.09
C ALA A 32 -12.01 4.42 4.91
N GLY A 33 -10.95 3.63 5.02
CA GLY A 33 -9.86 3.57 4.05
C GLY A 33 -8.62 4.37 4.48
N ASP A 34 -8.78 5.36 5.36
CA ASP A 34 -7.67 6.19 5.80
C ASP A 34 -6.71 5.43 6.71
N MET A 35 -5.43 5.57 6.40
CA MET A 35 -4.33 5.03 7.18
C MET A 35 -3.63 6.14 7.97
N PRO A 36 -3.13 5.85 9.19
CA PRO A 36 -2.35 6.83 9.95
C PRO A 36 -1.11 7.31 9.17
N PRO A 37 -0.69 8.57 9.30
CA PRO A 37 0.47 9.10 8.54
C PRO A 37 1.77 8.30 8.69
N ARG A 38 2.02 7.75 9.89
CA ARG A 38 3.18 6.88 10.15
C ARG A 38 3.18 5.58 9.33
N VAL A 39 1.99 5.04 9.05
CA VAL A 39 1.79 3.84 8.24
C VAL A 39 2.08 4.18 6.78
N ASN A 40 1.51 5.28 6.28
CA ASN A 40 1.73 5.74 4.91
C ASN A 40 3.23 5.92 4.61
N ARG A 41 3.98 6.58 5.51
CA ARG A 41 5.43 6.76 5.34
C ARG A 41 6.19 5.44 5.25
N ARG A 42 5.84 4.44 6.07
CA ARG A 42 6.49 3.11 6.04
C ARG A 42 6.16 2.35 4.77
N LEU A 43 4.90 2.40 4.32
CA LEU A 43 4.48 1.76 3.07
C LEU A 43 5.16 2.40 1.86
N LEU A 44 5.31 3.72 1.84
CA LEU A 44 6.06 4.44 0.79
C LEU A 44 7.54 4.07 0.80
N ALA A 45 8.18 4.01 1.98
CA ALA A 45 9.57 3.59 2.08
C ALA A 45 9.78 2.15 1.59
N HIS A 46 8.87 1.23 1.96
CA HIS A 46 8.89 -0.14 1.46
C HIS A 46 8.68 -0.20 -0.06
N ALA A 47 7.73 0.56 -0.59
CA ALA A 47 7.47 0.63 -2.02
C ALA A 47 8.70 1.14 -2.78
N ALA A 48 9.34 2.22 -2.32
CA ALA A 48 10.57 2.74 -2.90
C ALA A 48 11.71 1.71 -2.87
N ALA A 49 11.89 1.01 -1.74
CA ALA A 49 12.91 -0.04 -1.61
C ALA A 49 12.69 -1.23 -2.55
N ASN A 50 11.44 -1.52 -2.90
CA ASN A 50 11.06 -2.64 -3.76
C ASN A 50 10.68 -2.20 -5.18
N ARG A 51 10.99 -0.95 -5.57
CA ARG A 51 10.65 -0.36 -6.88
C ARG A 51 9.18 -0.52 -7.26
N ILE A 52 8.29 -0.48 -6.26
CA ILE A 52 6.85 -0.47 -6.48
C ILE A 52 6.45 0.99 -6.79
N PRO A 53 5.76 1.26 -7.92
CA PRO A 53 5.38 2.61 -8.33
C PRO A 53 4.20 3.16 -7.52
N LEU A 54 4.36 3.22 -6.19
CA LEU A 54 3.36 3.73 -5.26
C LEU A 54 3.68 5.17 -4.88
N THR A 55 2.73 6.09 -5.13
CA THR A 55 2.86 7.50 -4.75
C THR A 55 2.10 7.80 -3.46
N PRO A 56 2.42 8.91 -2.76
CA PRO A 56 1.62 9.39 -1.64
C PRO A 56 0.16 9.66 -2.04
N GLY A 57 -0.07 10.11 -3.27
CA GLY A 57 -1.41 10.35 -3.82
C GLY A 57 -2.26 9.07 -3.80
N HIS A 58 -1.68 7.93 -4.19
CA HIS A 58 -2.36 6.63 -4.16
C HIS A 58 -2.81 6.21 -2.75
N LEU A 59 -2.13 6.68 -1.70
CA LEU A 59 -2.46 6.36 -0.31
C LEU A 59 -3.46 7.33 0.34
N ILE A 60 -3.50 8.58 -0.14
CA ILE A 60 -4.38 9.62 0.42
C ILE A 60 -5.71 9.65 -0.32
N TRP A 61 -5.68 9.62 -1.64
CA TRP A 61 -6.85 9.79 -2.50
C TRP A 61 -7.33 8.48 -3.13
N GLY A 62 -6.52 7.42 -3.01
CA GLY A 62 -6.67 6.23 -3.83
C GLY A 62 -6.19 6.47 -5.25
N ALA A 63 -6.42 5.50 -6.11
CA ALA A 63 -6.23 5.62 -7.55
C ALA A 63 -7.37 4.88 -8.26
N PRO A 64 -7.77 5.32 -9.46
CA PRO A 64 -8.72 4.58 -10.29
C PRO A 64 -8.20 3.17 -10.56
N ARG A 65 -9.14 2.25 -10.78
CA ARG A 65 -8.82 0.82 -10.96
C ARG A 65 -7.85 0.59 -12.12
N GLU A 66 -8.05 1.28 -13.23
CA GLU A 66 -7.21 1.20 -14.43
C GLU A 66 -5.75 1.59 -14.13
N GLU A 67 -5.55 2.63 -13.32
CA GLU A 67 -4.21 3.04 -12.89
C GLU A 67 -3.57 1.99 -11.98
N ILE A 68 -4.32 1.42 -11.03
CA ILE A 68 -3.81 0.32 -10.20
C ILE A 68 -3.43 -0.90 -11.05
N GLU A 69 -4.23 -1.26 -12.04
CA GLU A 69 -3.94 -2.38 -12.95
C GLU A 69 -2.67 -2.12 -13.77
N ALA A 70 -2.47 -0.90 -14.27
CA ALA A 70 -1.24 -0.50 -14.94
C ALA A 70 0.00 -0.60 -14.02
N LEU A 71 -0.11 -0.15 -12.77
CA LEU A 71 0.97 -0.21 -11.79
C LEU A 71 1.32 -1.65 -11.37
N VAL A 72 0.32 -2.54 -11.32
CA VAL A 72 0.55 -3.98 -11.09
C VAL A 72 1.28 -4.59 -12.29
N ALA A 73 0.83 -4.29 -13.50
CA ALA A 73 1.47 -4.79 -14.71
C ALA A 73 2.93 -4.31 -14.84
N GLU A 74 3.21 -3.03 -14.54
CA GLU A 74 4.57 -2.49 -14.54
C GLU A 74 5.46 -3.17 -13.49
N ARG A 75 4.93 -3.44 -12.30
CA ARG A 75 5.65 -4.19 -11.26
C ARG A 75 5.99 -5.61 -11.70
N ASP A 76 5.03 -6.33 -12.29
CA ASP A 76 5.24 -7.72 -12.73
C ASP A 76 6.30 -7.80 -13.83
N VAL A 77 6.30 -6.84 -14.77
CA VAL A 77 7.37 -6.69 -15.77
C VAL A 77 8.71 -6.39 -15.10
N GLY A 78 8.76 -5.45 -14.16
CA GLY A 78 10.00 -5.10 -13.44
C GLY A 78 10.55 -6.24 -12.58
N GLN A 79 9.70 -7.12 -12.05
CA GLN A 79 10.12 -8.32 -11.32
C GLN A 79 10.59 -9.45 -12.24
N GLN A 80 10.01 -9.59 -13.44
CA GLN A 80 10.44 -10.58 -14.44
C GLN A 80 11.84 -10.25 -14.98
N VAL A 81 12.09 -8.98 -15.35
CA VAL A 81 13.40 -8.54 -15.87
C VAL A 81 14.51 -8.62 -14.81
N ALA A 82 14.18 -8.56 -13.52
CA ALA A 82 15.14 -8.71 -12.44
C ALA A 82 15.44 -10.18 -12.06
N ALA A 83 14.69 -11.14 -12.62
CA ALA A 83 14.82 -12.57 -12.36
C ALA A 83 15.48 -13.35 -13.52
N GLU A 84 15.78 -12.68 -14.63
CA GLU A 84 16.63 -13.16 -15.74
C GLU A 84 18.10 -12.74 -15.54
#